data_AF-A0A1H9U3E0-F1
#
_entry.id   AF-A0A1H9U3E0-F1
#
_cell.length_a   1.000
_cell.length_b   1.000
_cell.length_c   1.000
_cell.angle_alpha   90.00
_cell.angle_beta   90.00
_cell.angle_gamma   90.00
#
_symmetry.space_group_name_H-M   'P 1'
#
loop_
_entity.id
_entity.type
_entity.pdbx_description
1 polymer ?
#
loop_
_entity_poly.entity_id
_entity_poly.type
_entity_poly.pdbx_seq_one_letter_code
_entity_poly.pdbx_strand_id
1 'polypeptide(L)' 'MPSGVALATASDVAYWTGRPVGTIWRWASEGRITVYGQGKGARYDLMEISPAQRDDDNNVIAPTPAPPVVRRVRVDAA' A
#
# COMPACT_ATOMS: atom_id res chain seq x y z
N MET A 1 -11.75 -15.35 -13.27
CA MET A 1 -10.33 -15.15 -12.92
C MET A 1 -10.28 -14.84 -11.44
N PRO A 2 -9.39 -15.41 -10.62
CA PRO A 2 -9.34 -15.05 -9.21
C PRO A 2 -8.92 -13.58 -9.12
N SER A 3 -9.88 -12.70 -8.84
CA SER A 3 -9.65 -11.33 -8.40
C SER A 3 -9.15 -11.39 -6.95
N GLY A 4 -7.96 -11.93 -6.77
CA GLY A 4 -7.35 -12.11 -5.45
C GLY A 4 -6.81 -10.76 -4.98
N VAL A 5 -7.32 -10.29 -3.85
CA VAL A 5 -6.72 -9.17 -3.10
C VAL A 5 -5.34 -9.62 -2.61
N ALA A 6 -4.29 -8.87 -2.98
CA ALA A 6 -2.92 -9.17 -2.55
C ALA A 6 -2.61 -8.41 -1.26
N LEU A 7 -2.87 -9.04 -0.11
CA LEU A 7 -2.72 -8.43 1.21
C LEU A 7 -1.27 -8.42 1.70
N ALA A 8 -0.68 -7.24 1.80
CA ALA A 8 0.72 -7.05 2.17
C ALA A 8 0.87 -6.28 3.51
N THR A 9 1.99 -6.47 4.22
CA THR A 9 2.28 -5.66 5.42
C THR A 9 2.73 -4.26 5.03
N ALA A 10 2.76 -3.31 5.98
CA ALA A 10 3.27 -1.96 5.71
C ALA A 10 4.73 -1.96 5.23
N SER A 11 5.55 -2.90 5.72
CA SER A 11 6.96 -3.05 5.30
C SER A 11 7.06 -3.55 3.86
N ASP A 12 6.23 -4.51 3.47
CA ASP A 12 6.20 -5.02 2.11
C ASP A 12 5.76 -3.94 1.12
N VAL A 13 4.73 -3.16 1.48
CA VAL A 13 4.27 -2.03 0.67
C VAL A 13 5.32 -0.93 0.60
N ALA A 14 6.03 -0.65 1.69
CA ALA A 14 7.13 0.31 1.71
C ALA A 14 8.25 -0.10 0.73
N TYR A 15 8.62 -1.39 0.73
CA TYR A 15 9.54 -1.93 -0.25
C TYR A 15 8.99 -1.82 -1.67
N TRP A 16 7.75 -2.26 -1.92
CA TRP A 16 7.11 -2.20 -3.23
C TRP A 16 7.10 -0.79 -3.83
N THR A 17 6.81 0.21 -3.00
CA THR A 17 6.63 1.61 -3.41
C THR A 17 7.90 2.44 -3.35
N GLY A 18 8.98 1.91 -2.77
CA GLY A 18 10.19 2.69 -2.49
C GLY A 18 9.94 3.86 -1.53
N ARG A 19 8.89 3.79 -0.70
CA ARG A 19 8.51 4.84 0.26
C ARG A 19 8.68 4.34 1.69
N PRO A 20 8.96 5.23 2.67
CA PRO A 20 9.00 4.83 4.07
C PRO A 20 7.66 4.26 4.57
N VAL A 21 7.71 3.35 5.56
CA VAL A 21 6.51 2.78 6.22
C VAL A 21 5.55 3.87 6.73
N GLY A 22 6.08 4.96 7.28
CA GLY A 22 5.25 6.09 7.74
C GLY A 22 4.43 6.74 6.62
N THR A 23 4.91 6.71 5.37
CA THR A 23 4.16 7.18 4.21
C THR A 23 2.96 6.27 3.91
N ILE A 24 3.12 4.95 4.08
CA ILE A 24 2.04 3.98 3.87
C ILE A 24 0.93 4.20 4.92
N TRP A 25 1.31 4.39 6.19
CA TRP A 25 0.35 4.73 7.25
C TRP A 25 -0.37 6.04 6.99
N ARG A 26 0.34 7.06 6.47
CA ARG A 26 -0.26 8.33 6.09
C ARG A 26 -1.28 8.13 4.97
N TRP A 27 -0.93 7.40 3.91
CA TRP A 27 -1.85 7.10 2.81
C TRP A 27 -3.10 6.36 3.27
N ALA A 28 -2.96 5.36 4.13
CA ALA A 28 -4.10 4.64 4.71
C ALA A 28 -4.97 5.56 5.59
N SER A 29 -4.34 6.45 6.37
CA SER A 29 -5.05 7.42 7.20
C SER A 29 -5.84 8.43 6.37
N GLU A 30 -5.27 8.86 5.25
CA GLU A 30 -5.89 9.77 4.28
C GLU A 30 -6.93 9.07 3.38
N GLY A 31 -7.06 7.74 3.45
CA GLY A 31 -8.00 6.97 2.63
C GLY A 31 -7.59 6.89 1.15
N ARG A 32 -6.28 6.86 0.90
CA ARG A 32 -5.69 6.66 -0.43
C ARG A 32 -5.53 5.18 -0.80
N ILE A 33 -5.42 4.32 0.20
CA ILE A 33 -5.26 2.87 0.05
C ILE A 33 -6.17 2.16 1.05
N THR A 34 -6.66 1.00 0.68
CA THR A 34 -7.51 0.15 1.52
C THR A 34 -6.67 -0.56 2.58
N VAL A 35 -7.19 -0.60 3.81
CA VAL A 35 -6.58 -1.30 4.94
C VAL A 35 -7.55 -2.32 5.51
N TYR A 36 -7.06 -3.53 5.73
CA TYR A 36 -7.78 -4.66 6.31
C TYR A 36 -7.22 -4.95 7.69
N GLY A 37 -8.09 -5.03 8.70
CA GLY A 37 -7.69 -5.25 10.10
C GLY A 37 -7.17 -3.99 10.80
N GLN A 38 -6.60 -4.18 11.99
CA GLN A 38 -6.17 -3.08 12.88
C GLN A 38 -4.85 -3.39 13.60
N GLY A 39 -4.17 -2.34 14.07
CA GLY A 39 -2.94 -2.43 14.85
C GLY A 39 -1.84 -3.19 14.11
N LYS A 40 -1.16 -4.10 14.82
CA LYS A 40 -0.06 -4.92 14.26
C LYS A 40 -0.51 -5.93 13.19
N GLY A 41 -1.81 -6.23 13.12
CA GLY A 41 -2.39 -7.17 12.15
C GLY A 41 -2.85 -6.52 10.85
N ALA A 42 -2.72 -5.20 10.70
CA ALA A 42 -3.18 -4.48 9.53
C ALA A 42 -2.48 -4.94 8.24
N ARG A 43 -3.26 -5.12 7.17
CA ARG A 43 -2.80 -5.47 5.82
C ARG A 43 -3.34 -4.47 4.80
N TYR A 44 -2.61 -4.26 3.73
CA TYR A 44 -2.94 -3.29 2.68
C TYR A 44 -3.10 -4.01 1.35
N ASP A 45 -4.01 -3.54 0.51
CA ASP A 45 -4.16 -4.08 -0.84
C ASP A 45 -3.04 -3.56 -1.75
N LEU A 46 -2.13 -4.45 -2.14
CA LEU A 46 -1.03 -4.13 -3.03
C LEU A 46 -1.52 -3.84 -4.46
N MET A 47 -2.69 -4.37 -4.85
CA MET A 47 -3.24 -4.21 -6.20
C MET A 47 -3.70 -2.78 -6.48
N GLU A 48 -3.91 -1.95 -5.45
CA GLU A 48 -4.27 -0.54 -5.58
C GLU A 48 -3.06 0.38 -5.80
N ILE A 49 -1.84 -0.17 -5.69
CA ILE A 49 -0.61 0.62 -5.57
C ILE A 49 0.39 0.21 -6.66
N SER A 50 0.78 1.18 -7.48
CA SER A 50 1.85 0.97 -8.47
C SER A 50 3.20 0.72 -7.80
N PRO A 51 4.06 -0.15 -8.35
CA PRO A 51 5.44 -0.33 -7.87
C PRO A 51 6.28 0.92 -8.08
N ALA A 52 7.36 1.05 -7.31
CA ALA A 52 8.45 1.97 -7.63
C ALA A 52 9.15 1.56 -8.92
N GLN A 53 9.68 2.55 -9.64
CA GLN A 53 10.63 2.30 -10.70
C GLN A 53 12.00 1.96 -10.11
N ARG A 54 12.59 0.86 -10.55
CA ARG A 54 13.90 0.37 -10.12
C ARG A 54 14.85 0.16 -11.31
N ASP A 55 16.15 0.24 -11.06
CA ASP A 55 17.19 -0.14 -12.02
C ASP A 55 17.39 -1.67 -12.04
N ASP A 56 18.33 -2.14 -12.86
CA ASP A 56 18.68 -3.56 -12.99
C ASP A 56 19.26 -4.14 -11.69
N ASP A 57 19.85 -3.30 -10.83
CA ASP A 57 20.38 -3.65 -9.52
C ASP A 57 19.33 -3.57 -8.39
N ASN A 58 18.05 -3.37 -8.74
CA ASN A 58 16.94 -3.16 -7.83
C ASN A 58 17.03 -1.91 -6.94
N ASN A 59 17.86 -0.90 -7.23
CA ASN A 59 17.80 0.38 -6.54
C ASN A 59 16.59 1.20 -7.01
N VAL A 60 15.99 1.97 -6.11
CA VAL A 60 14.84 2.83 -6.45
C VAL A 60 15.32 4.05 -7.24
N ILE A 61 14.92 4.14 -8.50
CA ILE A 61 15.15 5.32 -9.35
C ILE A 61 14.05 6.37 -9.10
N ALA A 62 12.78 5.91 -9.05
CA ALA A 62 11.64 6.78 -8.79
C ALA A 62 10.63 6.06 -7.88
N PRO A 63 10.35 6.61 -6.69
CA PRO A 63 9.36 6.02 -5.79
C PRO A 63 7.94 6.27 -6.31
N THR A 64 7.00 5.38 -5.97
CA THR A 64 5.60 5.50 -6.37
C THR A 64 5.04 6.88 -5.98
N PRO A 65 4.34 7.60 -6.87
CA PRO A 65 3.64 8.83 -6.51
C PRO A 65 2.56 8.55 -5.45
N ALA A 66 2.12 9.58 -4.74
CA ALA A 66 1.01 9.40 -3.81
C ALA A 66 -0.25 8.97 -4.58
N PRO A 67 -0.93 7.88 -4.19
CA PRO A 67 -2.19 7.50 -4.79
C PRO A 67 -3.25 8.60 -4.58
N PRO A 68 -4.25 8.71 -5.47
CA PRO A 68 -5.35 9.65 -5.26
C PRO A 68 -6.12 9.32 -3.99
N VAL A 69 -6.79 10.31 -3.41
CA VAL A 69 -7.69 10.07 -2.27
C VAL A 69 -8.97 9.44 -2.80
N VAL A 70 -9.24 8.18 -2.46
CA VAL A 70 -10.38 7.40 -3.00
C VAL A 70 -11.63 7.50 -2.11
N ARG A 71 -11.52 8.20 -0.95
CA ARG A 71 -12.48 8.23 0.18
C ARG A 71 -12.50 6.88 0.92
N ARG A 72 -12.38 6.93 2.25
CA ARG A 72 -12.39 5.75 3.14
C ARG A 72 -13.68 4.93 2.95
N VAL A 73 -13.56 3.70 2.45
CA VAL A 73 -14.53 2.63 2.72
C VAL A 73 -13.95 1.82 3.88
N ARG A 74 -14.46 2.04 5.10
CA ARG A 74 -14.11 1.19 6.24
C ARG A 74 -14.89 -0.11 6.06
N VAL A 75 -14.21 -1.19 5.71
CA VAL A 75 -14.82 -2.52 5.72
C VAL A 75 -14.74 -3.01 7.16
N ASP A 76 -15.82 -2.78 7.92
CA ASP A 76 -15.94 -3.35 9.26
C ASP A 76 -16.13 -4.87 9.10
N ALA A 77 -15.25 -5.64 9.75
CA ALA A 77 -15.43 -7.08 9.85
C ALA A 77 -16.66 -7.35 10.74
N ALA A 78 -17.62 -8.11 10.20
CA ALA A 78 -18.81 -8.57 10.91
C ALA A 78 -18.49 -9.59 12.00
#